data_AF-A0AAP3E2R0-F1
#
_entry.id   AF-A0AAP3E2R0-F1
#
_cell.length_a   1.000
_cell.length_b   1.000
_cell.length_c   1.000
_cell.angle_alpha   90.00
_cell.angle_beta   90.00
_cell.angle_gamma   90.00
#
_symmetry.space_group_name_H-M   'P 1'
#
loop_
_entity.id
_entity.type
_entity.pdbx_description
1 polymer ?
#
loop_
_entity_poly.entity_id
_entity_poly.type
_entity_poly.pdbx_seq_one_letter_code
_entity_poly.pdbx_strand_id
1 'polypeptide(L)'
;MEVNCAGCAGCCLDWRPLVADSDRDAESTGIDHERRGPRAPLDDTYNLVALTRDEIRAFLEAGLGDVLTPRLWEADPDRDDDSLEIDGHRIAAVAGRPAFFVGLRKPPKPVAPFGREEPAWLPTCVFLDPSTLQCRIHGDDLYPEECADYPAHNLELAQETECERVEDAMGGTRLLDADPGDGEGLSELLFGPQAIGQKLFTHPEPDELAGLVDRVAHNEPTPADRAEFVATAAASSPGTFATSDYHYEQARARVLEADSWAGRAIDEWRRRVDEKPDTGLASAVEDARGAPPTPGWDALEGRRENDGGERND
;
A
#
# COMPACT_ATOMS: atom_id res chain seq x y z
N MET A 1 19.13 -3.84 -9.73
CA MET A 1 18.12 -2.78 -9.77
C MET A 1 18.81 -1.56 -10.32
N GLU A 2 18.37 -1.05 -11.46
CA GLU A 2 18.57 0.37 -11.76
C GLU A 2 17.50 1.09 -10.96
N VAL A 3 17.94 1.79 -9.92
CA VAL A 3 17.05 2.61 -9.11
C VAL A 3 16.52 3.70 -10.04
N ASN A 4 15.20 3.77 -10.18
CA ASN A 4 14.50 4.78 -10.95
C ASN A 4 13.26 5.15 -10.12
N CYS A 5 13.11 6.40 -9.66
CA CYS A 5 11.92 6.80 -8.87
C CYS A 5 10.62 6.48 -9.61
N ALA A 6 10.59 6.73 -10.93
CA ALA A 6 9.47 6.33 -11.78
C ALA A 6 9.45 4.80 -11.91
N GLY A 7 8.46 4.16 -11.28
CA GLY A 7 8.34 2.69 -11.23
C GLY A 7 9.09 2.02 -10.06
N CYS A 8 9.59 2.79 -9.08
CA CYS A 8 10.35 2.25 -7.95
C CYS A 8 9.51 1.33 -7.03
N ALA A 9 10.14 0.25 -6.57
CA ALA A 9 9.61 -0.66 -5.56
C ALA A 9 9.81 -0.17 -4.11
N GLY A 10 10.44 0.99 -3.89
CA GLY A 10 10.88 1.46 -2.57
C GLY A 10 9.77 1.50 -1.52
N CYS A 11 8.64 2.14 -1.84
CA CYS A 11 7.46 2.18 -0.97
C CYS A 11 6.64 0.86 -0.97
N CYS A 12 6.90 -0.04 -1.93
CA CYS A 12 6.17 -1.29 -2.07
C CYS A 12 6.63 -2.38 -1.09
N LEU A 13 7.85 -2.28 -0.56
CA LEU A 13 8.49 -3.29 0.30
C LEU A 13 8.63 -2.80 1.74
N ASP A 14 8.41 -3.68 2.71
CA ASP A 14 8.82 -3.46 4.10
C ASP A 14 10.25 -3.98 4.29
N TRP A 15 11.16 -3.05 4.58
CA TRP A 15 12.60 -3.29 4.61
C TRP A 15 13.10 -3.79 5.98
N ARG A 16 12.29 -3.66 7.03
CA ARG A 16 12.70 -3.95 8.42
C ARG A 16 13.26 -5.37 8.60
N PRO A 17 12.71 -6.43 7.99
CA PRO A 17 13.26 -7.78 8.14
C PRO A 17 14.71 -7.91 7.67
N LEU A 18 15.11 -7.17 6.63
CA LEU A 18 16.50 -7.21 6.12
C LEU A 18 17.52 -6.56 7.06
N VAL A 19 17.08 -5.57 7.84
CA VAL A 19 17.95 -4.83 8.77
C VAL A 19 18.10 -5.58 10.09
N ALA A 20 17.05 -6.25 10.54
CA ALA A 20 17.06 -7.08 11.75
C ALA A 20 18.03 -8.28 11.67
N ASP A 21 18.22 -8.84 10.47
CA ASP A 21 19.17 -9.94 10.21
C ASP A 21 20.64 -9.48 10.11
N SER A 22 20.89 -8.16 10.09
CA SER A 22 22.26 -7.64 10.10
C SER A 22 22.74 -7.50 11.55
N ASP A 23 23.87 -8.09 11.93
CA ASP A 23 24.53 -8.02 13.26
C ASP A 23 24.95 -6.59 13.70
N ARG A 24 24.38 -5.55 13.09
CA ARG A 24 24.60 -4.15 13.44
C ARG A 24 23.46 -3.70 14.33
N ASP A 25 23.79 -3.04 15.44
CA ASP A 25 22.82 -2.53 16.42
C ASP A 25 21.63 -1.86 15.70
N ALA A 26 20.44 -2.44 15.88
CA ALA A 26 19.16 -2.00 15.29
C ALA A 26 18.86 -0.51 15.54
N GLU A 27 19.39 0.01 16.64
CA GLU A 27 19.29 1.40 17.07
C GLU A 27 20.22 2.34 16.26
N SER A 28 21.31 1.80 15.68
CA SER A 28 22.26 2.54 14.84
C SER A 28 21.97 2.45 13.34
N THR A 29 21.18 1.47 12.90
CA THR A 29 20.86 1.20 11.47
C THR A 29 19.57 1.85 10.99
N GLY A 30 18.84 2.55 11.87
CA GLY A 30 17.70 3.38 11.49
C GLY A 30 16.39 2.64 11.29
N ILE A 31 16.15 1.44 11.83
CA ILE A 31 14.86 0.70 11.69
C ILE A 31 13.61 1.56 12.02
N ASP A 32 13.78 2.60 12.84
CA ASP A 32 12.76 3.61 13.14
C ASP A 32 12.24 4.37 11.90
N HIS A 33 13.03 4.47 10.83
CA HIS A 33 12.66 5.21 9.63
C HIS A 33 11.58 4.54 8.78
N GLU A 34 11.28 3.26 9.02
CA GLU A 34 10.12 2.57 8.44
C GLU A 34 8.86 2.81 9.30
N ARG A 35 9.02 3.11 10.59
CA ARG A 35 7.93 3.40 11.53
C ARG A 35 7.58 4.89 11.52
N ARG A 36 7.08 5.39 10.39
CA ARG A 36 6.77 6.82 10.18
C ARG A 36 5.37 7.22 10.64
N GLY A 37 5.24 8.48 11.05
CA GLY A 37 3.95 9.13 11.33
C GLY A 37 3.58 9.18 12.82
N PRO A 38 2.61 10.02 13.19
CA PRO A 38 2.29 10.28 14.59
C PRO A 38 1.44 9.17 15.26
N ARG A 39 1.02 8.14 14.51
CA ARG A 39 0.21 7.04 15.02
C ARG A 39 0.72 5.70 14.49
N ALA A 40 0.80 4.71 15.37
CA ALA A 40 1.16 3.35 15.00
C ALA A 40 -0.04 2.66 14.31
N PRO A 41 0.17 2.04 13.13
CA PRO A 41 -0.84 1.20 12.51
C PRO A 41 -0.96 -0.11 13.29
N LEU A 42 -2.20 -0.56 13.50
CA LEU A 42 -2.49 -1.71 14.35
C LEU A 42 -1.94 -3.03 13.76
N ASP A 43 -1.83 -3.11 12.43
CA ASP A 43 -1.27 -4.25 11.69
C ASP A 43 0.26 -4.18 11.49
N ASP A 44 0.93 -3.26 12.21
CA ASP A 44 2.36 -2.93 12.15
C ASP A 44 2.90 -2.66 10.74
N THR A 45 2.03 -2.35 9.77
CA THR A 45 2.44 -2.05 8.39
C THR A 45 2.40 -0.54 8.17
N TYR A 46 3.54 0.10 7.90
CA TYR A 46 3.61 1.57 7.86
C TYR A 46 3.50 2.16 6.46
N ASN A 47 3.89 1.41 5.45
CA ASN A 47 3.91 1.83 4.04
C ASN A 47 2.64 1.37 3.28
N LEU A 48 1.44 1.63 3.82
CA LEU A 48 0.20 1.38 3.07
C LEU A 48 0.13 2.28 1.85
N VAL A 49 -0.37 1.72 0.75
CA VAL A 49 -0.97 2.55 -0.31
C VAL A 49 -2.42 2.78 0.08
N ALA A 50 -2.73 3.94 0.67
CA ALA A 50 -4.08 4.30 1.07
C ALA A 50 -4.91 4.72 -0.14
N LEU A 51 -5.99 4.00 -0.40
CA LEU A 51 -6.85 4.21 -1.56
C LEU A 51 -8.00 5.15 -1.21
N THR A 52 -8.38 5.97 -2.19
CA THR A 52 -9.62 6.72 -2.18
C THR A 52 -10.82 5.78 -2.39
N ARG A 53 -12.00 6.27 -2.06
CA ARG A 53 -13.26 5.57 -2.26
C ARG A 53 -13.46 5.15 -3.71
N ASP A 54 -13.12 6.02 -4.66
CA ASP A 54 -13.38 5.77 -6.07
C ASP A 54 -12.38 4.74 -6.63
N GLU A 55 -11.12 4.77 -6.17
CA GLU A 55 -10.16 3.68 -6.44
C GLU A 55 -10.64 2.35 -5.85
N ILE A 56 -11.13 2.33 -4.59
CA ILE A 56 -11.70 1.13 -3.97
C ILE A 56 -12.82 0.56 -4.84
N ARG A 57 -13.73 1.42 -5.33
CA ARG A 57 -14.82 1.00 -6.23
C ARG A 57 -14.28 0.46 -7.55
N ALA A 58 -13.25 1.07 -8.14
CA ALA A 58 -12.62 0.60 -9.36
C ALA A 58 -12.00 -0.80 -9.17
N PHE A 59 -11.30 -1.05 -8.05
CA PHE A 59 -10.79 -2.39 -7.71
C PHE A 59 -11.93 -3.41 -7.56
N LEU A 60 -13.04 -3.03 -6.94
CA LEU A 60 -14.21 -3.92 -6.82
C LEU A 60 -14.86 -4.23 -8.17
N GLU A 61 -14.96 -3.25 -9.06
CA GLU A 61 -15.48 -3.42 -10.42
C GLU A 61 -14.59 -4.30 -11.29
N ALA A 62 -13.27 -4.22 -11.07
CA ALA A 62 -12.29 -5.10 -11.70
C ALA A 62 -12.24 -6.53 -11.10
N GLY A 63 -13.04 -6.83 -10.08
CA GLY A 63 -13.06 -8.14 -9.42
C GLY A 63 -11.84 -8.40 -8.53
N LEU A 64 -11.15 -7.36 -8.09
CA LEU A 64 -9.93 -7.40 -7.27
C LEU A 64 -10.21 -7.11 -5.78
N GLY A 65 -11.44 -7.33 -5.30
CA GLY A 65 -11.80 -7.03 -3.91
C GLY A 65 -10.97 -7.79 -2.85
N ASP A 66 -10.40 -8.94 -3.23
CA ASP A 66 -9.56 -9.79 -2.38
C ASP A 66 -8.13 -9.26 -2.16
N VAL A 67 -7.73 -8.20 -2.87
CA VAL A 67 -6.44 -7.52 -2.71
C VAL A 67 -6.49 -6.35 -1.71
N LEU A 68 -7.70 -5.96 -1.31
CA LEU A 68 -7.94 -4.81 -0.43
C LEU A 68 -7.90 -5.23 1.03
N THR A 69 -7.41 -4.35 1.92
CA THR A 69 -7.37 -4.59 3.38
C THR A 69 -7.60 -3.30 4.16
N PRO A 70 -8.28 -3.35 5.32
CA PRO A 70 -8.33 -2.21 6.22
C PRO A 70 -7.00 -1.97 6.94
N ARG A 71 -6.82 -0.74 7.40
CA ARG A 71 -5.81 -0.35 8.38
C ARG A 71 -6.44 0.56 9.43
N LEU A 72 -6.32 0.14 10.69
CA LEU A 72 -6.66 0.95 11.85
C LEU A 72 -5.36 1.47 12.50
N TRP A 73 -5.49 2.46 13.37
CA TRP A 73 -4.37 2.99 14.13
C TRP A 73 -4.64 2.94 15.61
N GLU A 74 -3.59 2.71 16.37
CA GLU A 74 -3.60 2.93 17.80
C GLU A 74 -3.83 4.42 18.08
N ALA A 75 -4.66 4.69 19.08
CA ALA A 75 -4.77 6.02 19.66
C ALA A 75 -3.62 6.23 20.64
N ASP A 76 -2.93 7.35 20.49
CA ASP A 76 -1.88 7.76 21.41
C ASP A 76 -2.48 8.02 22.80
N PRO A 77 -2.01 7.33 23.86
CA PRO A 77 -2.58 7.47 25.19
C PRO A 77 -2.34 8.85 25.81
N ASP A 78 -1.31 9.55 25.36
CA ASP A 78 -0.92 10.87 25.86
C ASP A 78 -1.59 12.01 25.09
N ARG A 79 -2.34 11.70 24.02
CA ARG A 79 -3.12 12.67 23.26
C ARG A 79 -4.59 12.63 23.66
N ASP A 80 -5.17 13.80 23.83
CA ASP A 80 -6.61 14.00 24.03
C ASP A 80 -7.36 13.95 22.69
N ASP A 81 -7.14 12.85 21.95
CA ASP A 81 -7.81 12.55 20.69
C ASP A 81 -8.97 11.56 20.95
N ASP A 82 -9.97 11.61 20.08
CA ASP A 82 -11.08 10.67 20.11
C ASP A 82 -10.60 9.23 19.87
N SER A 83 -11.05 8.30 20.71
CA SER A 83 -10.59 6.92 20.72
C SER A 83 -11.62 5.96 21.30
N LEU A 84 -11.52 4.69 20.91
CA LEU A 84 -12.40 3.62 21.37
C LEU A 84 -11.58 2.40 21.80
N GLU A 85 -12.07 1.69 22.80
CA GLU A 85 -11.51 0.41 23.23
C GLU A 85 -12.31 -0.72 22.58
N ILE A 86 -11.68 -1.49 21.69
CA ILE A 86 -12.29 -2.65 21.03
C ILE A 86 -11.28 -3.80 21.05
N ASP A 87 -11.71 -4.97 21.50
CA ASP A 87 -10.86 -6.17 21.62
C ASP A 87 -9.58 -5.98 22.46
N GLY A 88 -9.56 -5.01 23.37
CA GLY A 88 -8.38 -4.66 24.17
C GLY A 88 -7.38 -3.76 23.45
N HIS A 89 -7.74 -3.24 22.28
CA HIS A 89 -6.97 -2.26 21.52
C HIS A 89 -7.63 -0.88 21.63
N ARG A 90 -6.86 0.13 22.02
CA ARG A 90 -7.31 1.53 22.00
C ARG A 90 -7.08 2.09 20.60
N ILE A 91 -8.13 2.18 19.81
CA ILE A 91 -8.05 2.60 18.40
C ILE A 91 -8.47 4.05 18.20
N ALA A 92 -7.87 4.71 17.21
CA ALA A 92 -8.23 6.06 16.81
C ALA A 92 -9.67 6.13 16.30
N ALA A 93 -10.39 7.18 16.72
CA ALA A 93 -11.78 7.41 16.32
C ALA A 93 -11.99 8.85 15.83
N VAL A 94 -13.11 9.05 15.13
CA VAL A 94 -13.61 10.36 14.75
C VAL A 94 -15.10 10.41 15.04
N ALA A 95 -15.51 11.30 15.95
CA ALA A 95 -16.89 11.44 16.41
C ALA A 95 -17.48 10.13 16.96
N GLY A 96 -16.70 9.40 17.77
CA GLY A 96 -17.09 8.14 18.39
C GLY A 96 -17.15 6.97 17.40
N ARG A 97 -16.49 7.08 16.24
CA ARG A 97 -16.48 6.04 15.20
C ARG A 97 -15.04 5.59 14.87
N PRO A 98 -14.76 4.28 14.85
CA PRO A 98 -13.45 3.74 14.48
C PRO A 98 -12.97 4.29 13.14
N ALA A 99 -11.80 4.91 13.12
CA ALA A 99 -11.22 5.49 11.92
C ALA A 99 -10.28 4.49 11.23
N PHE A 100 -10.36 4.39 9.89
CA PHE A 100 -9.55 3.46 9.12
C PHE A 100 -9.24 3.94 7.70
N PHE A 101 -8.18 3.40 7.10
CA PHE A 101 -7.95 3.43 5.66
C PHE A 101 -8.25 2.06 5.05
N VAL A 102 -8.47 2.04 3.75
CA VAL A 102 -8.39 0.82 2.94
C VAL A 102 -7.19 0.96 2.02
N GLY A 103 -6.41 -0.10 1.89
CA GLY A 103 -5.27 -0.13 1.00
C GLY A 103 -4.99 -1.50 0.43
N LEU A 104 -3.83 -1.63 -0.22
CA LEU A 104 -3.40 -2.86 -0.87
C LEU A 104 -2.72 -3.81 0.13
N ARG A 105 -3.05 -5.10 0.03
CA ARG A 105 -2.41 -6.16 0.83
C ARG A 105 -0.92 -6.27 0.53
N LYS A 106 -0.15 -6.63 1.56
CA LYS A 106 1.29 -6.91 1.47
C LYS A 106 1.62 -8.35 1.86
N PRO A 107 1.37 -9.36 0.99
CA PRO A 107 1.84 -10.72 1.24
C PRO A 107 3.36 -10.79 1.39
N PRO A 108 3.90 -11.80 2.10
CA PRO A 108 5.33 -12.08 2.03
C PRO A 108 5.68 -12.55 0.61
N LYS A 109 6.62 -11.88 -0.07
CA LYS A 109 7.14 -12.31 -1.37
C LYS A 109 8.66 -12.50 -1.31
N PRO A 110 9.23 -13.42 -2.10
CA PRO A 110 10.66 -13.67 -2.10
C PRO A 110 11.33 -12.66 -3.03
N VAL A 111 11.89 -11.58 -2.47
CA VAL A 111 12.48 -10.48 -3.23
C VAL A 111 13.97 -10.36 -2.99
N ALA A 112 14.72 -10.01 -4.04
CA ALA A 112 16.16 -9.74 -3.97
C ALA A 112 16.43 -8.26 -4.33
N PRO A 113 16.11 -7.31 -3.44
CA PRO A 113 16.33 -5.90 -3.73
C PRO A 113 17.82 -5.53 -3.74
N PHE A 114 18.14 -4.43 -4.44
CA PHE A 114 19.45 -3.76 -4.41
C PHE A 114 20.69 -4.65 -4.66
N GLY A 115 20.62 -5.54 -5.66
CA GLY A 115 21.79 -6.32 -6.06
C GLY A 115 22.19 -7.41 -5.06
N ARG A 116 21.33 -7.71 -4.09
CA ARG A 116 21.46 -8.91 -3.27
C ARG A 116 21.40 -10.15 -4.15
N GLU A 117 22.34 -11.05 -3.95
CA GLU A 117 22.37 -12.34 -4.66
C GLU A 117 21.30 -13.29 -4.12
N GLU A 118 20.98 -13.19 -2.83
CA GLU A 118 20.00 -14.06 -2.16
C GLU A 118 18.69 -13.32 -1.86
N PRO A 119 17.54 -13.84 -2.35
CA PRO A 119 16.24 -13.29 -2.00
C PRO A 119 15.86 -13.57 -0.54
N ALA A 120 14.96 -12.73 -0.02
CA ALA A 120 14.36 -12.87 1.31
C ALA A 120 12.85 -12.69 1.23
N TRP A 121 12.12 -13.32 2.15
CA TRP A 121 10.68 -13.12 2.29
C TRP A 121 10.40 -11.77 2.94
N LEU A 122 9.84 -10.81 2.18
CA LEU A 122 9.48 -9.48 2.70
C LEU A 122 7.99 -9.20 2.49
N PRO A 123 7.31 -8.51 3.43
CA PRO A 123 5.99 -7.93 3.17
C PRO A 123 6.09 -6.99 1.96
N THR A 124 5.37 -7.35 0.90
CA THR A 124 5.52 -6.76 -0.42
C THR A 124 4.16 -6.46 -1.02
N CYS A 125 3.96 -5.26 -1.57
CA CYS A 125 2.74 -4.92 -2.30
C CYS A 125 2.31 -6.05 -3.25
N VAL A 126 1.03 -6.43 -3.21
CA VAL A 126 0.46 -7.50 -4.02
C VAL A 126 0.77 -7.41 -5.51
N PHE A 127 0.92 -6.21 -6.08
CA PHE A 127 1.19 -6.01 -7.50
C PHE A 127 2.67 -5.87 -7.85
N LEU A 128 3.58 -5.87 -6.87
CA LEU A 128 5.01 -5.85 -7.15
C LEU A 128 5.46 -7.24 -7.58
N ASP A 129 6.00 -7.37 -8.78
CA ASP A 129 6.60 -8.61 -9.25
C ASP A 129 7.92 -8.87 -8.53
N PRO A 130 8.10 -10.02 -7.85
CA PRO A 130 9.30 -10.24 -7.04
C PRO A 130 10.56 -10.52 -7.86
N SER A 131 10.44 -10.91 -9.14
CA SER A 131 11.57 -11.18 -10.04
C SER A 131 12.17 -9.91 -10.62
N THR A 132 11.32 -8.96 -11.01
CA THR A 132 11.70 -7.74 -11.74
C THR A 132 11.67 -6.50 -10.85
N LEU A 133 10.98 -6.57 -9.71
CA LEU A 133 10.70 -5.46 -8.80
C LEU A 133 9.97 -4.30 -9.48
N GLN A 134 9.09 -4.63 -10.43
CA GLN A 134 8.22 -3.67 -11.09
C GLN A 134 6.77 -3.89 -10.68
N CYS A 135 6.00 -2.80 -10.63
CA CYS A 135 4.56 -2.87 -10.43
C CYS A 135 3.88 -3.37 -11.71
N ARG A 136 3.10 -4.45 -11.60
CA ARG A 136 2.37 -5.08 -12.72
C ARG A 136 1.22 -4.25 -13.28
N ILE A 137 0.75 -3.26 -12.52
CA ILE A 137 -0.33 -2.35 -12.91
C ILE A 137 0.18 -0.92 -13.15
N HIS A 138 1.48 -0.73 -13.32
CA HIS A 138 2.06 0.60 -13.48
C HIS A 138 1.55 1.27 -14.78
N GLY A 139 0.88 2.41 -14.63
CA GLY A 139 0.32 3.16 -15.76
C GLY A 139 -0.98 2.60 -16.32
N ASP A 140 -1.56 1.59 -15.66
CA ASP A 140 -2.92 1.12 -15.95
C ASP A 140 -3.96 1.98 -15.21
N ASP A 141 -5.23 1.92 -15.62
CA ASP A 141 -6.34 2.66 -14.99
C ASP A 141 -6.55 2.33 -13.49
N LEU A 142 -6.02 1.20 -13.02
CA LEU A 142 -6.07 0.77 -11.62
C LEU A 142 -4.81 1.16 -10.83
N TYR A 143 -3.83 1.81 -11.46
CA TYR A 143 -2.64 2.29 -10.78
C TYR A 143 -3.03 3.37 -9.75
N PRO A 144 -2.76 3.18 -8.45
CA PRO A 144 -3.22 4.14 -7.45
C PRO A 144 -2.60 5.52 -7.63
N GLU A 145 -3.39 6.57 -7.43
CA GLU A 145 -2.95 7.97 -7.49
C GLU A 145 -1.84 8.22 -6.47
N GLU A 146 -1.97 7.68 -5.25
CA GLU A 146 -0.94 7.75 -4.21
C GLU A 146 0.41 7.20 -4.70
N CYS A 147 0.42 6.16 -5.53
CA CYS A 147 1.64 5.59 -6.08
C CYS A 147 2.24 6.47 -7.19
N ALA A 148 1.40 7.08 -8.02
CA ALA A 148 1.81 7.97 -9.09
C ALA A 148 2.42 9.28 -8.53
N ASP A 149 1.76 9.85 -7.53
CA ASP A 149 2.11 11.18 -7.00
C ASP A 149 3.19 11.14 -5.91
N TYR A 150 3.49 9.95 -5.34
CA TYR A 150 4.38 9.80 -4.18
C TYR A 150 5.71 10.56 -4.29
N PRO A 151 6.48 10.48 -5.40
CA PRO A 151 7.73 11.22 -5.50
C PRO A 151 7.53 12.73 -5.49
N ALA A 152 6.55 13.23 -6.25
CA ALA A 152 6.27 14.65 -6.41
C ALA A 152 5.68 15.28 -5.13
N HIS A 153 4.73 14.61 -4.47
CA HIS A 153 4.14 15.07 -3.21
C HIS A 153 5.16 15.20 -2.09
N ASN A 154 6.07 14.24 -1.94
CA ASN A 154 7.09 14.33 -0.89
C ASN A 154 8.07 15.49 -1.14
N LEU A 155 8.44 15.72 -2.39
CA LEU A 155 9.28 16.87 -2.76
C LEU A 155 8.57 18.20 -2.49
N GLU A 156 7.28 18.31 -2.84
CA GLU A 156 6.47 19.49 -2.54
C GLU A 156 6.38 19.76 -1.03
N LEU A 157 6.20 18.69 -0.25
CA LEU A 157 6.12 18.76 1.22
C LEU A 157 7.48 18.85 1.92
N ALA A 158 8.57 18.95 1.15
CA ALA A 158 9.95 18.92 1.62
C ALA A 158 10.23 17.78 2.61
N GLN A 159 9.65 16.60 2.33
CA GLN A 159 9.86 15.36 3.06
C GLN A 159 10.86 14.48 2.31
N GLU A 160 11.73 13.81 3.06
CA GLU A 160 12.68 12.85 2.50
C GLU A 160 11.93 11.68 1.85
N THR A 161 12.18 11.51 0.55
CA THR A 161 11.67 10.41 -0.27
C THR A 161 12.41 9.11 0.00
N GLU A 162 11.75 7.97 -0.26
CA GLU A 162 12.46 6.69 -0.32
C GLU A 162 13.60 6.68 -1.34
N CYS A 163 13.46 7.46 -2.41
CA CYS A 163 14.47 7.60 -3.44
C CYS A 163 15.76 8.25 -2.90
N GLU A 164 15.66 9.34 -2.15
CA GLU A 164 16.81 10.02 -1.54
C GLU A 164 17.58 9.08 -0.62
N ARG A 165 16.89 8.25 0.16
CA ARG A 165 17.52 7.27 1.06
C ARG A 165 18.30 6.21 0.30
N VAL A 166 17.72 5.69 -0.77
CA VAL A 166 18.36 4.68 -1.63
C VAL A 166 19.59 5.26 -2.32
N GLU A 167 19.52 6.51 -2.79
CA GLU A 167 20.66 7.23 -3.36
C GLU A 167 21.78 7.41 -2.34
N ASP A 168 21.46 7.87 -1.13
CA ASP A 168 22.44 8.10 -0.06
C ASP A 168 23.15 6.80 0.36
N ALA A 169 22.44 5.67 0.38
CA ALA A 169 22.99 4.38 0.78
C ALA A 169 23.89 3.74 -0.29
N MET A 170 23.59 3.91 -1.58
CA MET A 170 24.20 3.11 -2.65
C MET A 170 24.97 3.92 -3.71
N GLY A 171 24.75 5.24 -3.80
CA GLY A 171 25.27 6.10 -4.86
C GLY A 171 24.66 5.81 -6.25
N GLY A 172 24.82 6.72 -7.21
CA GLY A 172 24.29 6.55 -8.58
C GLY A 172 23.82 7.86 -9.23
N THR A 173 23.08 7.75 -10.34
CA THR A 173 22.32 8.87 -10.91
C THR A 173 21.25 9.28 -9.91
N ARG A 174 21.13 10.58 -9.62
CA ARG A 174 20.08 11.07 -8.72
C ARG A 174 18.73 10.86 -9.39
N LEU A 175 17.88 10.09 -8.75
CA LEU A 175 16.50 9.82 -9.14
C LEU A 175 15.67 11.11 -9.14
N LEU A 176 16.08 12.09 -8.34
CA LEU A 176 15.53 13.45 -8.27
C LEU A 176 16.00 14.41 -9.37
N ASP A 177 17.09 14.09 -10.08
CA ASP A 177 17.53 14.92 -11.22
C ASP A 177 16.66 14.64 -12.48
N ALA A 178 15.86 13.56 -12.44
CA ALA A 178 14.74 13.38 -13.36
C ALA A 178 13.57 14.22 -12.84
N ASP A 179 13.11 15.19 -13.63
CA ASP A 179 11.89 15.95 -13.34
C ASP A 179 10.73 14.97 -13.08
N PRO A 180 10.22 14.85 -11.85
CA PRO A 180 9.13 13.94 -11.53
C PRO A 180 7.78 14.45 -12.12
N GLY A 181 7.82 15.54 -12.88
CA GLY A 181 6.69 16.38 -13.23
C GLY A 181 6.76 17.65 -12.39
N ASP A 182 6.53 18.81 -13.01
CA ASP A 182 6.03 19.95 -12.25
C ASP A 182 4.69 19.52 -11.64
N GLY A 183 4.36 19.93 -10.42
CA GLY A 183 3.14 19.48 -9.73
C GLY A 183 1.80 19.82 -10.42
N GLU A 184 1.80 20.19 -11.69
CA GLU A 184 0.63 20.28 -12.55
C GLU A 184 0.02 18.88 -12.78
N GLY A 185 -1.10 18.61 -12.11
CA GLY A 185 -1.86 17.36 -12.27
C GLY A 185 -1.75 16.38 -11.11
N LEU A 186 -1.06 16.75 -10.02
CA LEU A 186 -1.09 15.99 -8.77
C LEU A 186 -2.51 15.94 -8.21
N SER A 187 -2.88 14.80 -7.63
CA SER A 187 -4.13 14.68 -6.89
C SER A 187 -4.14 15.67 -5.72
N GLU A 188 -5.30 16.27 -5.43
CA GLU A 188 -5.40 17.21 -4.31
C GLU A 188 -5.05 16.51 -2.99
N LEU A 189 -4.09 17.06 -2.24
CA LEU A 189 -3.76 16.57 -0.90
C LEU A 189 -4.97 16.71 0.04
N LEU A 190 -5.60 15.58 0.36
CA LEU A 190 -6.80 15.49 1.19
C LEU A 190 -6.47 15.63 2.69
N PHE A 191 -6.11 16.84 3.14
CA PHE A 191 -5.82 17.13 4.55
C PHE A 191 -6.99 17.72 5.35
N GLY A 192 -8.10 18.05 4.69
CA GLY A 192 -9.27 18.67 5.34
C GLY A 192 -10.44 17.70 5.58
N PRO A 193 -11.57 18.20 6.12
CA PRO A 193 -12.77 17.39 6.39
C PRO A 193 -13.30 16.62 5.17
N GLN A 194 -13.03 17.09 3.95
CA GLN A 194 -13.34 16.40 2.70
C GLN A 194 -12.68 15.02 2.57
N ALA A 195 -11.61 14.74 3.33
CA ALA A 195 -10.98 13.44 3.38
C ALA A 195 -11.88 12.37 4.01
N ILE A 196 -12.80 12.77 4.90
CA ILE A 196 -13.75 11.85 5.54
C ILE A 196 -14.67 11.28 4.48
N GLY A 197 -14.78 9.96 4.40
CA GLY A 197 -15.60 9.25 3.42
C GLY A 197 -15.02 9.26 1.99
N GLN A 198 -13.88 9.92 1.76
CA GLN A 198 -13.13 9.88 0.50
C GLN A 198 -11.84 9.05 0.61
N LYS A 199 -11.07 9.22 1.69
CA LYS A 199 -9.80 8.50 1.92
C LYS A 199 -9.67 8.01 3.35
N LEU A 200 -10.09 8.83 4.31
CA LEU A 200 -10.28 8.42 5.71
C LEU A 200 -11.73 7.96 5.91
N PHE A 201 -11.94 6.75 6.38
CA PHE A 201 -13.27 6.18 6.59
C PHE A 201 -13.56 6.00 8.07
N THR A 202 -14.84 5.94 8.43
CA THR A 202 -15.29 5.71 9.80
C THR A 202 -16.32 4.60 9.83
N HIS A 203 -16.14 3.59 10.69
CA HIS A 203 -17.11 2.51 10.83
C HIS A 203 -18.36 3.00 11.58
N PRO A 204 -19.59 2.79 11.05
CA PRO A 204 -20.79 3.35 11.65
C PRO A 204 -21.17 2.67 12.98
N GLU A 205 -20.89 1.38 13.12
CA GLU A 205 -21.30 0.53 14.24
C GLU A 205 -20.07 -0.09 14.92
N PRO A 206 -19.52 0.52 15.99
CA PRO A 206 -18.29 0.03 16.63
C PRO A 206 -18.42 -1.38 17.22
N ASP A 207 -19.59 -1.71 17.77
CA ASP A 207 -19.85 -3.00 18.42
C ASP A 207 -19.77 -4.19 17.45
N GLU A 208 -19.99 -3.96 16.16
CA GLU A 208 -19.87 -4.98 15.11
C GLU A 208 -18.42 -5.37 14.81
N LEU A 209 -17.46 -4.57 15.28
CA LEU A 209 -16.03 -4.84 15.10
C LEU A 209 -15.44 -5.78 16.16
N ALA A 210 -16.24 -6.24 17.11
CA ALA A 210 -15.79 -7.17 18.15
C ALA A 210 -15.22 -8.48 17.54
N GLY A 211 -14.02 -8.85 17.99
CA GLY A 211 -13.18 -9.92 17.48
C GLY A 211 -12.50 -9.62 16.15
N LEU A 212 -12.99 -8.65 15.38
CA LEU A 212 -12.42 -8.28 14.07
C LEU A 212 -11.15 -7.46 14.27
N VAL A 213 -11.19 -6.47 15.17
CA VAL A 213 -10.04 -5.59 15.45
C VAL A 213 -8.83 -6.42 15.87
N ASP A 214 -9.03 -7.43 16.73
CA ASP A 214 -7.95 -8.34 17.12
C ASP A 214 -7.33 -9.10 15.94
N ARG A 215 -8.15 -9.59 15.01
CA ARG A 215 -7.64 -10.27 13.80
C ARG A 215 -6.88 -9.33 12.87
N VAL A 216 -7.30 -8.06 12.78
CA VAL A 216 -6.55 -7.05 12.02
C VAL A 216 -5.22 -6.74 12.69
N ALA A 217 -5.19 -6.61 14.03
CA ALA A 217 -3.96 -6.39 14.78
C ALA A 217 -2.93 -7.50 14.54
N HIS A 218 -3.38 -8.75 14.40
CA HIS A 218 -2.53 -9.89 14.08
C HIS A 218 -2.26 -10.07 12.57
N ASN A 219 -2.67 -9.14 11.70
CA ASN A 219 -2.55 -9.20 10.23
C ASN A 219 -3.20 -10.46 9.60
N GLU A 220 -4.27 -10.94 10.24
CA GLU A 220 -5.05 -12.12 9.85
C GLU A 220 -6.54 -11.82 9.61
N PRO A 221 -6.93 -10.69 8.96
CA PRO A 221 -8.34 -10.45 8.68
C PRO A 221 -8.88 -11.53 7.73
N THR A 222 -10.05 -12.08 8.06
CA THR A 222 -10.80 -13.01 7.22
C THR A 222 -11.39 -12.30 6.00
N PRO A 223 -11.88 -13.02 4.98
CA PRO A 223 -12.61 -12.39 3.87
C PRO A 223 -13.82 -11.58 4.32
N ALA A 224 -14.54 -12.04 5.34
CA ALA A 224 -15.68 -11.30 5.91
C ALA A 224 -15.24 -10.01 6.59
N ASP A 225 -14.13 -10.05 7.34
CA ASP A 225 -13.58 -8.87 8.00
C ASP A 225 -13.18 -7.80 6.98
N ARG A 226 -12.50 -8.22 5.90
CA ARG A 226 -12.13 -7.28 4.83
C ARG A 226 -13.37 -6.73 4.13
N ALA A 227 -14.37 -7.58 3.88
CA ALA A 227 -15.61 -7.15 3.25
C ALA A 227 -16.33 -6.08 4.07
N GLU A 228 -16.34 -6.18 5.41
CA GLU A 228 -16.95 -5.18 6.30
C GLU A 228 -16.39 -3.77 6.07
N PHE A 229 -15.07 -3.64 6.17
CA PHE A 229 -14.39 -2.35 6.03
C PHE A 229 -14.40 -1.83 4.60
N VAL A 230 -14.15 -2.70 3.63
CA VAL A 230 -14.11 -2.31 2.21
C VAL A 230 -15.50 -1.89 1.73
N ALA A 231 -16.56 -2.58 2.16
CA ALA A 231 -17.93 -2.18 1.85
C ALA A 231 -18.31 -0.86 2.50
N THR A 232 -17.95 -0.66 3.78
CA THR A 232 -18.15 0.61 4.47
C THR A 232 -17.46 1.76 3.75
N ALA A 233 -16.19 1.57 3.34
CA ALA A 233 -15.44 2.57 2.59
C ALA A 233 -16.11 2.87 1.25
N ALA A 234 -16.41 1.85 0.44
CA ALA A 234 -17.06 2.00 -0.87
C ALA A 234 -18.46 2.64 -0.77
N ALA A 235 -19.16 2.47 0.35
CA ALA A 235 -20.48 3.05 0.60
C ALA A 235 -20.44 4.48 1.15
N SER A 236 -19.26 4.99 1.54
CA SER A 236 -19.12 6.28 2.22
C SER A 236 -19.38 7.48 1.31
N SER A 237 -19.89 8.55 1.91
CA SER A 237 -20.17 9.83 1.24
C SER A 237 -19.13 10.89 1.63
N PRO A 238 -18.46 11.56 0.68
CA PRO A 238 -17.30 12.41 0.94
C PRO A 238 -17.69 13.63 1.76
N GLY A 239 -16.83 14.03 2.70
CA GLY A 239 -17.06 15.12 3.65
C GLY A 239 -18.11 14.80 4.72
N THR A 240 -18.59 13.56 4.85
CA THR A 240 -19.64 13.17 5.80
C THR A 240 -19.41 11.78 6.40
N PHE A 241 -20.13 11.46 7.47
CA PHE A 241 -20.17 10.11 8.05
C PHE A 241 -21.27 9.21 7.46
N ALA A 242 -21.97 9.67 6.42
CA ALA A 242 -23.09 8.95 5.84
C ALA A 242 -22.61 7.82 4.94
N THR A 243 -23.22 6.64 5.08
CA THR A 243 -23.03 5.47 4.24
C THR A 243 -24.32 5.15 3.49
N SER A 244 -24.20 4.51 2.32
CA SER A 244 -25.32 4.03 1.54
C SER A 244 -25.46 2.51 1.67
N ASP A 245 -26.56 2.05 2.27
CA ASP A 245 -26.85 0.61 2.43
C ASP A 245 -26.80 -0.16 1.10
N TYR A 246 -27.34 0.44 0.04
CA TYR A 246 -27.33 -0.16 -1.30
C TYR A 246 -25.90 -0.40 -1.81
N HIS A 247 -25.03 0.61 -1.69
CA HIS A 247 -23.64 0.48 -2.13
C HIS A 247 -22.83 -0.41 -1.19
N TYR A 248 -23.15 -0.43 0.10
CA TYR A 248 -22.55 -1.31 1.08
C TYR A 248 -22.82 -2.78 0.71
N GLU A 249 -24.08 -3.18 0.54
CA GLU A 249 -24.43 -4.57 0.21
C GLU A 249 -23.81 -5.01 -1.12
N GLN A 250 -23.80 -4.14 -2.13
CA GLN A 250 -23.17 -4.41 -3.41
C GLN A 250 -21.65 -4.61 -3.27
N ALA A 251 -20.96 -3.70 -2.57
CA ALA A 251 -19.52 -3.79 -2.37
C ALA A 251 -19.15 -5.02 -1.54
N ARG A 252 -19.92 -5.31 -0.48
CA ARG A 252 -19.73 -6.48 0.38
C ARG A 252 -19.83 -7.78 -0.42
N ALA A 253 -20.85 -7.91 -1.27
CA ALA A 253 -20.99 -9.06 -2.17
C ALA A 253 -19.77 -9.18 -3.10
N ARG A 254 -19.34 -8.09 -3.74
CA ARG A 254 -18.16 -8.09 -4.64
C ARG A 254 -16.87 -8.52 -3.94
N VAL A 255 -16.63 -8.09 -2.69
CA VAL A 255 -15.44 -8.52 -1.93
C VAL A 255 -15.50 -10.01 -1.60
N LEU A 256 -16.66 -10.50 -1.17
CA LEU A 256 -16.83 -11.91 -0.78
C LEU A 256 -16.78 -12.87 -1.98
N GLU A 257 -17.20 -12.40 -3.16
CA GLU A 257 -17.18 -13.17 -4.41
C GLU A 257 -15.85 -13.04 -5.18
N ALA A 258 -14.97 -12.12 -4.77
CA ALA A 258 -13.69 -11.91 -5.43
C ALA A 258 -12.80 -13.17 -5.34
N ASP A 259 -12.41 -13.67 -6.51
CA ASP A 259 -11.42 -14.74 -6.68
C ASP A 259 -10.48 -14.33 -7.82
N SER A 260 -9.62 -13.35 -7.53
CA SER A 260 -8.69 -12.78 -8.49
C SER A 260 -7.40 -13.60 -8.58
N TRP A 261 -6.63 -13.37 -9.64
CA TRP A 261 -5.28 -13.94 -9.75
C TRP A 261 -4.41 -13.53 -8.56
N ALA A 262 -4.58 -12.29 -8.09
CA ALA A 262 -3.80 -11.67 -7.03
C ALA A 262 -4.19 -12.23 -5.66
N GLY A 263 -5.49 -12.43 -5.39
CA GLY A 263 -5.94 -13.11 -4.18
C GLY A 263 -5.41 -14.53 -4.08
N ARG A 264 -5.52 -15.31 -5.16
CA ARG A 264 -4.96 -16.67 -5.23
C ARG A 264 -3.43 -16.68 -5.07
N ALA A 265 -2.74 -15.68 -5.61
CA ALA A 265 -1.29 -15.54 -5.45
C ALA A 265 -0.91 -15.22 -4.00
N ILE A 266 -1.65 -14.33 -3.32
CA ILE A 266 -1.43 -14.04 -1.89
C ILE A 266 -1.51 -15.31 -1.05
N ASP A 267 -2.54 -16.13 -1.26
CA ASP A 267 -2.72 -17.36 -0.49
C ASP A 267 -1.61 -18.38 -0.77
N GLU A 268 -1.12 -18.44 -2.01
CA GLU A 268 0.02 -19.28 -2.38
C GLU A 268 1.31 -18.79 -1.73
N TRP A 269 1.58 -17.48 -1.76
CA TRP A 269 2.75 -16.89 -1.14
C TRP A 269 2.80 -17.13 0.36
N ARG A 270 1.68 -16.93 1.06
CA ARG A 270 1.57 -17.22 2.50
C ARG A 270 1.85 -18.68 2.83
N ARG A 271 1.42 -19.62 1.98
CA ARG A 271 1.69 -21.05 2.15
C ARG A 271 3.17 -21.43 1.97
N ARG A 272 3.95 -20.61 1.27
CA ARG A 272 5.35 -20.88 0.93
C ARG A 272 6.37 -20.11 1.75
N VAL A 273 5.95 -19.27 2.70
CA VAL A 273 6.86 -18.36 3.43
C VAL A 273 7.97 -19.09 4.20
N ASP A 274 7.76 -20.37 4.57
CA ASP A 274 8.75 -21.21 5.22
C ASP A 274 9.68 -21.97 4.24
N GLU A 275 9.42 -21.87 2.93
CA GLU A 275 10.30 -22.41 1.89
C GLU A 275 11.53 -21.51 1.69
N LYS A 276 12.57 -22.05 1.05
CA LYS A 276 13.72 -21.22 0.65
C LYS A 276 13.22 -20.12 -0.31
N PRO A 277 13.52 -18.83 -0.04
CA PRO A 277 13.13 -17.75 -0.94
C PRO A 277 13.67 -17.98 -2.36
N ASP A 278 12.80 -17.81 -3.36
CA ASP A 278 13.15 -17.93 -4.77
C ASP A 278 12.25 -17.00 -5.60
N THR A 279 12.85 -15.99 -6.23
CA THR A 279 12.15 -15.02 -7.08
C THR A 279 11.52 -15.69 -8.30
N GLY A 280 12.12 -16.78 -8.81
CA GLY A 280 11.64 -17.53 -9.97
C GLY A 280 10.27 -18.19 -9.77
N LEU A 281 9.82 -18.31 -8.52
CA LEU A 281 8.46 -18.77 -8.21
C LEU A 281 7.38 -17.82 -8.74
N ALA A 282 7.70 -16.55 -9.04
CA ALA A 282 6.75 -15.57 -9.58
C ALA A 282 5.98 -16.10 -10.79
N SER A 283 6.65 -16.82 -11.69
CA SER A 283 6.01 -17.35 -12.89
C SER A 283 4.94 -18.40 -12.57
N ALA A 284 5.22 -19.26 -11.60
CA ALA A 284 4.27 -20.28 -11.17
C ALA A 284 3.17 -19.73 -10.24
N VAL A 285 3.49 -18.71 -9.43
CA VAL A 285 2.57 -18.16 -8.43
C VAL A 285 1.69 -17.06 -9.00
N GLU A 286 2.22 -16.17 -9.83
CA GLU A 286 1.52 -15.00 -10.37
C GLU A 286 1.19 -15.15 -11.85
N ASP A 287 2.20 -15.34 -12.73
CA ASP A 287 1.97 -15.34 -14.19
C ASP A 287 1.01 -16.43 -14.64
N ALA A 288 1.20 -17.66 -14.15
CA ALA A 288 0.34 -18.80 -14.45
C ALA A 288 -1.11 -18.62 -13.97
N ARG A 289 -1.37 -17.66 -13.06
CA ARG A 289 -2.72 -17.31 -12.57
C ARG A 289 -3.35 -16.15 -13.33
N GLY A 290 -2.64 -15.56 -14.30
CA GLY A 290 -3.14 -14.45 -15.14
C GLY A 290 -2.65 -13.07 -14.69
N ALA A 291 -1.55 -12.99 -13.95
CA ALA A 291 -0.94 -11.71 -13.63
C ALA A 291 -0.51 -10.96 -14.92
N PRO A 292 -0.77 -9.65 -15.03
CA PRO A 292 -0.27 -8.84 -16.14
C PRO A 292 1.26 -8.88 -16.23
N PRO A 293 1.85 -8.84 -17.43
CA PRO A 293 3.29 -8.74 -17.57
C PRO A 293 3.81 -7.43 -16.97
N THR A 294 5.06 -7.41 -16.54
CA THR A 294 5.71 -6.15 -16.14
C THR A 294 6.16 -5.37 -17.38
N PRO A 295 6.16 -4.02 -17.32
CA PRO A 295 6.45 -3.18 -18.49
C PRO A 295 7.89 -3.32 -19.03
N GLY A 296 8.83 -3.76 -18.20
CA GLY A 296 10.25 -3.83 -18.55
C GLY A 296 10.94 -2.48 -18.33
N TRP A 297 12.22 -2.52 -17.92
CA TRP A 297 12.97 -1.30 -17.58
C TRP A 297 13.25 -0.43 -18.82
N ASP A 298 13.61 -1.04 -19.96
CA ASP A 298 13.83 -0.34 -21.25
C ASP A 298 12.60 0.45 -21.73
N ALA A 299 11.38 -0.03 -21.44
CA ALA A 299 10.13 0.62 -21.86
C ALA A 299 9.78 1.85 -21.01
N LEU A 300 10.30 1.94 -19.78
CA LEU A 300 10.15 3.10 -18.91
C LEU A 300 11.16 4.20 -19.27
N GLU A 301 12.34 3.82 -19.76
CA GLU A 301 13.34 4.77 -20.26
C GLU A 301 12.93 5.41 -21.59
N GLY A 302 12.35 4.64 -22.52
CA GLY A 302 11.92 5.14 -23.83
C GLY A 302 10.74 6.13 -23.82
N ARG A 303 9.94 6.19 -22.74
CA ARG A 303 8.90 7.24 -22.59
C ARG A 303 9.50 8.60 -22.23
N ARG A 304 10.64 8.61 -21.53
CA ARG A 304 11.34 9.85 -21.12
C ARG A 304 11.98 10.58 -22.30
N GLU A 305 12.53 9.85 -23.27
CA GLU A 305 13.13 10.46 -24.47
C GLU A 305 12.09 11.14 -25.37
N ASN A 306 10.83 10.68 -25.35
CA ASN A 306 9.76 11.26 -26.16
C ASN A 306 9.12 12.50 -25.53
N ASP A 307 9.06 12.61 -24.20
CA ASP A 307 8.56 13.82 -23.51
C ASP A 307 9.63 14.93 -23.38
N GLY A 308 10.91 14.60 -23.62
CA GLY A 308 12.02 15.56 -23.69
C GLY A 308 12.24 16.23 -25.06
N GLY A 309 11.41 15.91 -26.06
CA GLY A 309 11.59 16.36 -27.45
C GLY A 309 10.85 17.66 -27.79
N GLU A 310 11.62 18.68 -28.17
CA GLU A 310 11.23 19.95 -28.83
C GLU A 310 10.75 21.13 -27.96
N ARG A 311 11.68 21.72 -27.21
CA ARG A 311 11.79 23.19 -27.17
C ARG A 311 12.81 23.63 -28.22
N ASN A 312 12.33 23.92 -29.43
CA ASN A 312 13.12 24.60 -30.46
C ASN A 312 13.30 26.08 -30.09
N ASP A 313 14.55 26.54 -30.17
CA ASP A 313 15.03 27.92 -29.97
C ASP A 313 14.25 28.99 -30.77
#